data_AF-A0A932TJ51-F1
#
_entry.id   AF-A0A932TJ51-F1
#
_cell.length_a   1.000
_cell.length_b   1.000
_cell.length_c   1.000
_cell.angle_alpha   90.00
_cell.angle_beta   90.00
_cell.angle_gamma   90.00
#
_symmetry.space_group_name_H-M   'P 1'
#
loop_
_entity.id
_entity.type
_entity.pdbx_description
1 polymer ?
#
loop_
_entity_poly.entity_id
_entity_poly.type
_entity_poly.pdbx_seq_one_letter_code
_entity_poly.pdbx_strand_id
1 'polypeptide(L)'
;MTLQGGEEEGGLVRYEPGADLWGTVQVTPDSNIRCHHLWVRLQWHTEGRGDRDQGKVAVRDIFQGELYAGMPGVYPFRFVLPREPWSYAGHYVNIVWEIAVDVDVPWSVNPRYSQPFAMAPHMEAAMATGEQKRFDVALMAGGSSIVQVVKTLREMDPSLGLKDAKDLVDAAPSLVARRVSRRQAEIMKQTLEAAGASVEIR
;
A
#
# COMPACT_ATOMS: atom_id res chain seq x y z
N MET A 1 -16.71 12.74 -8.62
CA MET A 1 -15.29 12.96 -8.96
C MET A 1 -14.78 11.72 -9.66
N THR A 2 -13.85 11.87 -10.58
CA THR A 2 -13.23 10.75 -11.30
C THR A 2 -11.71 10.93 -11.27
N LEU A 3 -11.00 9.92 -10.75
CA LEU A 3 -9.54 9.87 -10.72
C LEU A 3 -9.02 9.11 -11.95
N GLN A 4 -7.86 9.50 -12.47
CA GLN A 4 -7.22 8.91 -13.64
C GLN A 4 -5.71 8.75 -13.40
N GLY A 5 -5.09 7.82 -14.16
CA GLY A 5 -3.65 7.57 -14.12
C GLY A 5 -3.20 6.49 -13.13
N GLY A 6 -4.12 5.79 -12.48
CA GLY A 6 -3.83 4.66 -11.60
C GLY A 6 -4.41 3.34 -12.10
N GLU A 7 -3.96 2.24 -11.52
CA GLU A 7 -4.38 0.87 -11.84
C GLU A 7 -5.51 0.44 -10.89
N GLU A 8 -6.57 -0.16 -11.41
CA GLU A 8 -7.68 -0.64 -10.58
C GLU A 8 -7.30 -1.98 -9.93
N GLU A 9 -7.18 -2.02 -8.61
CA GLU A 9 -6.77 -3.20 -7.84
C GLU A 9 -7.64 -3.33 -6.59
N GLY A 10 -8.37 -4.44 -6.45
CA GLY A 10 -9.15 -4.72 -5.23
C GLY A 10 -10.30 -3.73 -4.93
N GLY A 11 -10.81 -3.02 -5.94
CA GLY A 11 -11.90 -2.04 -5.80
C GLY A 11 -11.44 -0.62 -5.43
N LEU A 12 -10.12 -0.38 -5.35
CA LEU A 12 -9.52 0.95 -5.23
C LEU A 12 -8.61 1.21 -6.44
N VAL A 13 -8.43 2.48 -6.78
CA VAL A 13 -7.42 2.88 -7.77
C VAL A 13 -6.09 3.05 -7.06
N ARG A 14 -5.06 2.33 -7.52
CA ARG A 14 -3.71 2.36 -6.99
C ARG A 14 -2.83 3.29 -7.82
N TYR A 15 -1.98 4.03 -7.12
CA TYR A 15 -0.99 4.93 -7.70
C TYR A 15 0.39 4.65 -7.11
N GLU A 16 1.42 4.81 -7.94
CA GLU A 16 2.81 4.73 -7.48
C GLU A 16 3.25 6.01 -6.77
N PRO A 17 4.14 5.93 -5.76
CA PRO A 17 4.73 7.09 -5.13
C PRO A 17 5.56 7.88 -6.15
N GLY A 18 5.39 9.19 -6.19
CA GLY A 18 6.00 10.05 -7.20
C GLY A 18 5.25 10.11 -8.54
N ALA A 19 4.20 9.32 -8.74
CA ALA A 19 3.37 9.40 -9.93
C ALA A 19 2.47 10.64 -9.92
N ASP A 20 2.00 11.00 -11.12
CA ASP A 20 0.98 12.02 -11.30
C ASP A 20 -0.42 11.44 -11.06
N LEU A 21 -1.10 11.96 -10.03
CA LEU A 21 -2.52 11.73 -9.82
C LEU A 21 -3.28 12.91 -10.43
N TRP A 22 -4.20 12.64 -11.34
CA TRP A 22 -5.03 13.66 -11.96
C TRP A 22 -6.46 13.18 -12.14
N GLY A 23 -7.38 14.11 -12.32
CA GLY A 23 -8.79 13.77 -12.38
C GLY A 23 -9.68 14.97 -12.62
N THR A 24 -10.98 14.74 -12.54
CA THR A 24 -11.99 15.78 -12.71
C THR A 24 -12.98 15.78 -11.55
N VAL A 25 -13.29 16.99 -11.09
CA VAL A 25 -14.41 17.26 -10.18
C VAL A 25 -15.56 17.76 -11.03
N GLN A 26 -16.66 17.02 -11.02
CA GLN A 26 -17.92 17.47 -11.61
C GLN A 26 -18.80 18.05 -10.50
N VAL A 27 -19.24 19.29 -10.67
CA VAL A 27 -20.16 19.97 -9.76
C VAL A 27 -21.43 20.32 -10.51
N THR A 28 -22.55 19.80 -10.06
CA THR A 28 -23.88 20.13 -10.59
C THR A 28 -24.69 20.75 -9.46
N PRO A 29 -24.83 22.08 -9.40
CA PRO A 29 -25.60 22.72 -8.35
C PRO A 29 -27.11 22.65 -8.65
N ASP A 30 -27.92 22.56 -7.60
CA ASP A 30 -29.39 22.57 -7.74
C ASP A 30 -29.95 24.00 -7.90
N SER A 31 -29.16 25.01 -7.54
CA SER A 31 -29.51 26.44 -7.63
C SER A 31 -28.29 27.28 -8.02
N ASN A 32 -28.52 28.48 -8.56
CA ASN A 32 -27.42 29.39 -8.88
C ASN A 32 -26.72 29.80 -7.59
N ILE A 33 -25.43 29.52 -7.49
CA ILE A 33 -24.67 29.78 -6.27
C ILE A 33 -23.28 30.30 -6.60
N ARG A 34 -22.82 31.28 -5.82
CA ARG A 34 -21.45 31.76 -5.89
C ARG A 34 -20.55 30.81 -5.13
N CYS A 35 -19.67 30.12 -5.82
CA CYS A 35 -18.58 29.36 -5.23
C CYS A 35 -17.44 30.31 -4.90
N HIS A 36 -17.11 30.45 -3.62
CA HIS A 36 -15.95 31.23 -3.21
C HIS A 36 -14.66 30.49 -3.54
N HIS A 37 -14.62 29.20 -3.23
CA HIS A 37 -13.48 28.33 -3.47
C HIS A 37 -13.94 26.89 -3.71
N LEU A 38 -13.37 26.23 -4.71
CA LEU A 38 -13.49 24.80 -4.91
C LEU A 38 -12.16 24.17 -4.53
N TRP A 39 -12.06 23.71 -3.29
CA TRP A 39 -10.84 23.12 -2.76
C TRP A 39 -10.75 21.64 -3.12
N VAL A 40 -9.58 21.22 -3.60
CA VAL A 40 -9.18 19.82 -3.69
C VAL A 40 -7.96 19.61 -2.81
N ARG A 41 -8.05 18.61 -1.94
CA ARG A 41 -7.05 18.30 -0.92
C ARG A 41 -6.56 16.88 -1.10
N LEU A 42 -5.25 16.75 -1.25
CA LEU A 42 -4.54 15.48 -1.14
C LEU A 42 -4.15 15.31 0.32
N GLN A 43 -4.69 14.28 0.97
CA GLN A 43 -4.42 13.99 2.37
C GLN A 43 -4.37 12.50 2.65
N TRP A 44 -3.77 12.16 3.77
CA TRP A 44 -3.82 10.81 4.33
C TRP A 44 -4.16 10.88 5.81
N HIS A 45 -4.73 9.79 6.32
CA HIS A 45 -5.00 9.63 7.74
C HIS A 45 -4.86 8.17 8.15
N THR A 46 -4.62 7.94 9.43
CA THR A 46 -4.65 6.60 10.00
C THR A 46 -6.04 6.26 10.53
N GLU A 47 -6.49 5.05 10.26
CA GLU A 47 -7.71 4.47 10.83
C GLU A 47 -7.39 3.18 11.58
N GLY A 48 -8.14 2.85 12.64
CA GLY A 48 -7.97 1.59 13.38
C GLY A 48 -7.84 1.76 14.90
N ARG A 49 -7.26 0.76 15.56
CA ARG A 49 -6.98 0.76 17.01
C ARG A 49 -5.55 1.25 17.23
N GLY A 50 -5.41 2.51 17.61
CA GLY A 50 -4.13 3.15 17.90
C GLY A 50 -4.20 4.67 17.81
N ASP A 51 -3.03 5.32 17.82
CA ASP A 51 -2.91 6.76 17.65
C ASP A 51 -3.36 7.18 16.23
N ARG A 52 -4.19 8.22 16.20
CA ARG A 52 -4.66 8.84 14.96
C ARG A 52 -3.66 9.88 14.51
N ASP A 53 -3.14 9.69 13.31
CA ASP A 53 -2.27 10.66 12.64
C ASP A 53 -2.90 11.03 11.29
N GLN A 54 -2.58 12.23 10.81
CA GLN A 54 -3.10 12.73 9.54
C GLN A 54 -2.10 13.71 8.92
N GLY A 55 -1.93 13.61 7.61
CA GLY A 55 -1.11 14.52 6.82
C GLY A 55 -1.93 15.23 5.75
N LYS A 56 -1.93 16.57 5.79
CA LYS A 56 -2.41 17.40 4.68
C LYS A 56 -1.24 17.69 3.76
N VAL A 57 -1.20 17.02 2.62
CA VAL A 57 -0.01 16.99 1.74
C VAL A 57 -0.05 18.14 0.75
N ALA A 58 -1.20 18.34 0.11
CA ALA A 58 -1.38 19.43 -0.83
C ALA A 58 -2.83 19.90 -0.84
N VAL A 59 -3.02 21.19 -1.05
CA VAL A 59 -4.33 21.82 -1.18
C VAL A 59 -4.29 22.71 -2.42
N ARG A 60 -5.33 22.63 -3.25
CA ARG A 60 -5.48 23.45 -4.46
C ARG A 60 -6.88 24.01 -4.51
N ASP A 61 -6.95 25.30 -4.81
CA ASP A 61 -8.19 25.90 -5.27
C ASP A 61 -8.26 25.74 -6.79
N ILE A 62 -9.30 25.10 -7.28
CA ILE A 62 -9.47 24.81 -8.70
C ILE A 62 -10.56 25.65 -9.36
N PHE A 63 -11.38 26.36 -8.59
CA PHE A 63 -12.43 27.22 -9.15
C PHE A 63 -12.93 28.25 -8.14
N GLN A 64 -13.16 29.46 -8.62
CA GLN A 64 -13.89 30.52 -7.93
C GLN A 64 -14.82 31.19 -8.94
N GLY A 65 -16.08 31.41 -8.59
CA GLY A 65 -17.03 32.05 -9.50
C GLY A 65 -18.46 31.59 -9.32
N GLU A 66 -19.28 31.85 -10.33
CA GLU A 66 -20.69 31.45 -10.33
C GLU A 66 -20.87 30.03 -10.86
N LEU A 67 -21.63 29.22 -10.12
CA LEU A 67 -22.13 27.94 -10.55
C LEU A 67 -23.61 28.09 -10.88
N TYR A 68 -24.04 27.53 -12.01
CA TYR A 68 -25.40 27.68 -12.51
C TYR A 68 -26.21 26.41 -12.33
N ALA A 69 -27.44 26.56 -11.86
CA ALA A 69 -28.37 25.47 -11.57
C ALA A 69 -28.52 24.53 -12.77
N GLY A 70 -28.36 23.23 -12.54
CA GLY A 70 -28.53 22.19 -13.55
C GLY A 70 -27.45 22.16 -14.64
N MET A 71 -26.45 23.06 -14.63
CA MET A 71 -25.32 23.02 -15.56
C MET A 71 -24.12 22.35 -14.87
N PRO A 72 -23.71 21.14 -15.32
CA PRO A 72 -22.56 20.47 -14.74
C PRO A 72 -21.26 21.19 -15.15
N GLY A 73 -20.55 21.74 -14.16
CA GLY A 73 -19.18 22.23 -14.34
C GLY A 73 -18.18 21.10 -14.15
N VAL A 74 -17.20 20.99 -15.03
CA VAL A 74 -16.13 19.98 -14.96
C VAL A 74 -14.78 20.69 -14.75
N TYR A 75 -14.16 20.42 -13.61
CA TYR A 75 -12.94 21.10 -13.18
C TYR A 75 -11.80 20.09 -13.03
N PRO A 76 -10.76 20.15 -13.87
CA PRO A 76 -9.63 19.24 -13.79
C PRO A 76 -8.71 19.61 -12.62
N PHE A 77 -8.03 18.62 -12.06
CA PHE A 77 -6.98 18.82 -11.07
C PHE A 77 -5.84 17.83 -11.28
N ARG A 78 -4.67 18.15 -10.72
CA ARG A 78 -3.48 17.31 -10.76
C ARG A 78 -2.63 17.51 -9.51
N PHE A 79 -2.08 16.42 -9.00
CA PHE A 79 -1.10 16.36 -7.92
C PHE A 79 0.03 15.42 -8.30
N VAL A 80 1.21 15.71 -7.76
CA VAL A 80 2.33 14.76 -7.74
C VAL A 80 2.30 14.09 -6.38
N LEU A 81 2.19 12.76 -6.38
CA LEU A 81 2.13 12.01 -5.14
C LEU A 81 3.49 12.02 -4.42
N PRO A 82 3.52 12.18 -3.10
CA PRO A 82 4.77 12.10 -2.36
C PRO A 82 5.29 10.67 -2.36
N ARG A 83 6.55 10.50 -1.95
CA ARG A 83 7.16 9.18 -1.85
C ARG A 83 6.69 8.39 -0.63
N GLU A 84 6.17 9.06 0.40
CA GLU A 84 5.75 8.46 1.67
C GLU A 84 4.74 9.39 2.39
N PRO A 85 3.96 8.88 3.36
CA PRO A 85 3.81 7.46 3.74
C PRO A 85 2.98 6.64 2.75
N TRP A 86 3.19 5.33 2.65
CA TRP A 86 2.41 4.46 1.75
C TRP A 86 1.07 4.04 2.38
N SER A 87 0.09 3.77 1.54
CA SER A 87 -1.14 3.07 1.93
C SER A 87 -0.80 1.72 2.55
N TYR A 88 -1.45 1.44 3.66
CA TYR A 88 -1.30 0.19 4.40
C TYR A 88 -2.69 -0.27 4.86
N ALA A 89 -3.02 -1.53 4.62
CA ALA A 89 -4.26 -2.15 5.09
C ALA A 89 -3.90 -3.27 6.08
N GLY A 90 -3.91 -2.93 7.37
CA GLY A 90 -3.53 -3.83 8.45
C GLY A 90 -4.70 -4.19 9.35
N HIS A 91 -4.46 -5.14 10.26
CA HIS A 91 -5.48 -5.55 11.23
C HIS A 91 -5.73 -4.49 12.32
N TYR A 92 -4.72 -3.69 12.64
CA TYR A 92 -4.78 -2.70 13.73
C TYR A 92 -4.72 -1.25 13.26
N VAL A 93 -4.01 -0.97 12.17
CA VAL A 93 -3.86 0.37 11.60
C VAL A 93 -3.97 0.27 10.09
N ASN A 94 -4.70 1.22 9.51
CA ASN A 94 -4.79 1.46 8.09
C ASN A 94 -4.26 2.86 7.80
N ILE A 95 -3.44 3.01 6.77
CA ILE A 95 -3.06 4.32 6.23
C ILE A 95 -3.88 4.53 4.97
N VAL A 96 -4.86 5.41 5.07
CA VAL A 96 -5.81 5.71 4.00
C VAL A 96 -5.38 7.00 3.33
N TRP A 97 -5.23 6.94 2.01
CA TRP A 97 -5.03 8.12 1.18
C TRP A 97 -6.35 8.51 0.54
N GLU A 98 -6.64 9.81 0.53
CA GLU A 98 -7.86 10.32 -0.06
C GLU A 98 -7.67 11.66 -0.77
N ILE A 99 -8.49 11.86 -1.80
CA ILE A 99 -8.73 13.17 -2.38
C ILE A 99 -10.05 13.69 -1.80
N ALA A 100 -9.97 14.76 -1.01
CA ALA A 100 -11.12 15.44 -0.46
C ALA A 100 -11.42 16.71 -1.27
N VAL A 101 -12.68 16.90 -1.63
CA VAL A 101 -13.20 18.07 -2.30
C VAL A 101 -14.14 18.80 -1.36
N ASP A 102 -13.99 20.11 -1.25
CA ASP A 102 -14.89 20.98 -0.51
C ASP A 102 -15.30 22.15 -1.40
N VAL A 103 -16.60 22.38 -1.49
CA VAL A 103 -17.13 23.56 -2.16
C VAL A 103 -17.47 24.59 -1.09
N ASP A 104 -16.78 25.71 -1.09
CA ASP A 104 -17.09 26.83 -0.20
C ASP A 104 -18.23 27.65 -0.79
N VAL A 105 -19.38 27.58 -0.13
CA VAL A 105 -20.63 28.19 -0.56
C VAL A 105 -21.20 29.06 0.56
N PRO A 106 -21.55 30.33 0.27
CA PRO A 106 -22.04 31.24 1.30
C PRO A 106 -23.42 30.79 1.79
N TRP A 107 -23.64 30.89 3.10
CA TRP A 107 -24.93 30.64 3.75
C TRP A 107 -25.50 29.23 3.55
N SER A 108 -24.63 28.27 3.19
CA SER A 108 -24.97 26.86 3.07
C SER A 108 -23.92 26.01 3.77
N VAL A 109 -24.27 24.76 4.08
CA VAL A 109 -23.29 23.79 4.57
C VAL A 109 -22.39 23.42 3.40
N ASN A 110 -21.08 23.61 3.57
CA ASN A 110 -20.10 23.29 2.53
C ASN A 110 -20.19 21.80 2.16
N PRO A 111 -20.63 21.47 0.93
CA PRO A 111 -20.68 20.08 0.50
C PRO A 111 -19.26 19.57 0.40
N ARG A 112 -19.03 18.42 1.03
CA ARG A 112 -17.74 17.73 1.06
C ARG A 112 -17.89 16.35 0.45
N TYR A 113 -16.93 16.00 -0.40
CA TYR A 113 -16.83 14.68 -1.00
C TYR A 113 -15.42 14.15 -0.78
N SER A 114 -15.28 12.87 -0.48
CA SER A 114 -13.96 12.23 -0.36
C SER A 114 -13.93 10.95 -1.18
N GLN A 115 -12.81 10.73 -1.87
CA GLN A 115 -12.56 9.48 -2.59
C GLN A 115 -11.24 8.89 -2.13
N PRO A 116 -11.26 7.70 -1.49
CA PRO A 116 -10.05 7.01 -1.12
C PRO A 116 -9.36 6.41 -2.35
N PHE A 117 -8.05 6.29 -2.28
CA PHE A 117 -7.21 5.61 -3.26
C PHE A 117 -6.04 4.93 -2.54
N ALA A 118 -5.35 4.03 -3.24
CA ALA A 118 -4.15 3.39 -2.70
C ALA A 118 -2.90 4.07 -3.26
N MET A 119 -1.97 4.48 -2.40
CA MET A 119 -0.65 4.96 -2.80
C MET A 119 0.43 4.01 -2.30
N ALA A 120 0.96 3.18 -3.17
CA ALA A 120 2.00 2.23 -2.80
C ALA A 120 2.87 1.93 -4.03
N PRO A 121 4.20 1.78 -3.87
CA PRO A 121 5.08 1.45 -4.99
C PRO A 121 4.57 0.18 -5.66
N HIS A 122 4.70 0.06 -6.99
CA HIS A 122 4.36 -1.17 -7.69
C HIS A 122 5.25 -2.29 -7.17
N MET A 123 4.69 -2.98 -6.20
CA MET A 123 5.14 -4.23 -5.66
C MET A 123 4.02 -5.16 -6.07
N GLU A 124 4.32 -5.97 -7.08
CA GLU A 124 3.48 -7.05 -7.59
C GLU A 124 2.76 -7.69 -6.39
N ALA A 125 1.43 -7.54 -6.40
CA ALA A 125 0.55 -7.61 -5.26
C ALA A 125 0.93 -8.68 -4.22
N ALA A 126 1.33 -8.21 -3.03
CA ALA A 126 1.19 -9.00 -1.84
C ALA A 126 -0.33 -9.16 -1.56
N MET A 127 -0.85 -10.30 -2.02
CA MET A 127 -2.15 -10.91 -1.69
C MET A 127 -3.33 -10.60 -2.63
N ALA A 128 -3.51 -11.43 -3.66
CA ALA A 128 -4.48 -12.54 -3.64
C ALA A 128 -5.07 -12.83 -5.04
N THR A 129 -4.56 -13.84 -5.75
CA THR A 129 -5.38 -14.89 -6.40
C THR A 129 -4.53 -15.95 -7.11
N GLY A 130 -4.76 -17.22 -6.76
CA GLY A 130 -4.91 -18.27 -7.77
C GLY A 130 -3.69 -19.08 -8.22
N GLU A 131 -2.58 -18.46 -8.62
CA GLU A 131 -1.43 -19.19 -9.19
C GLU A 131 -0.10 -18.68 -8.64
N GLN A 132 0.17 -19.02 -7.39
CA GLN A 132 1.52 -18.90 -6.85
C GLN A 132 2.46 -19.76 -7.70
N LYS A 133 3.48 -19.16 -8.33
CA LYS A 133 4.78 -19.83 -8.42
C LYS A 133 5.18 -20.08 -6.96
N ARG A 134 4.86 -21.28 -6.49
CA ARG A 134 5.15 -21.78 -5.16
C ARG A 134 6.65 -22.04 -5.15
N PHE A 135 7.39 -21.20 -4.45
CA PHE A 135 8.82 -21.37 -4.36
C PHE A 135 9.17 -22.24 -3.16
N ASP A 136 10.08 -23.16 -3.39
CA ASP A 136 10.60 -24.10 -2.42
C ASP A 136 11.99 -23.61 -2.01
N VAL A 137 12.18 -23.34 -0.72
CA VAL A 137 13.46 -22.88 -0.16
C VAL A 137 14.21 -24.09 0.32
N ALA A 138 15.28 -24.43 -0.40
CA ALA A 138 16.16 -25.54 -0.05
C ALA A 138 17.47 -25.01 0.57
N LEU A 139 17.80 -25.53 1.75
CA LEU A 139 19.10 -25.36 2.35
C LEU A 139 20.06 -26.33 1.67
N MET A 140 21.04 -25.79 0.94
CA MET A 140 22.06 -26.57 0.23
C MET A 140 23.23 -26.94 1.13
N ALA A 141 23.56 -26.09 2.10
CA ALA A 141 24.57 -26.38 3.13
C ALA A 141 24.38 -25.49 4.36
N GLY A 142 24.59 -26.04 5.56
CA GLY A 142 24.61 -25.29 6.83
C GLY A 142 25.87 -24.45 7.08
N GLY A 143 26.90 -24.59 6.24
CA GLY A 143 28.18 -23.89 6.36
C GLY A 143 28.93 -24.18 7.67
N SER A 144 29.90 -23.33 8.01
CA SER A 144 30.71 -23.44 9.24
C SER A 144 29.97 -22.98 10.50
N SER A 145 28.83 -22.31 10.35
CA SER A 145 28.08 -21.64 11.42
C SER A 145 26.78 -22.36 11.77
N ILE A 146 26.80 -23.70 11.81
CA ILE A 146 25.62 -24.57 12.01
C ILE A 146 24.76 -24.13 13.21
N VAL A 147 25.39 -23.75 14.34
CA VAL A 147 24.65 -23.29 15.54
C VAL A 147 23.86 -22.00 15.26
N GLN A 148 24.42 -21.08 14.47
CA GLN A 148 23.76 -19.83 14.10
C GLN A 148 22.62 -20.08 13.10
N VAL A 149 22.81 -21.01 12.15
CA VAL A 149 21.78 -21.43 11.20
C VAL A 149 20.60 -22.11 11.92
N VAL A 150 20.87 -23.03 12.85
CA VAL A 150 19.84 -23.69 13.68
C VAL A 150 19.05 -22.68 14.50
N LYS A 151 19.71 -21.68 15.08
CA LYS A 151 19.03 -20.60 15.82
C LYS A 151 18.12 -19.80 14.90
N THR A 152 18.62 -19.41 13.73
CA THR A 152 17.88 -18.65 12.72
C THR A 152 16.66 -19.42 12.20
N LEU A 153 16.80 -20.73 11.95
CA LEU A 153 15.67 -21.59 11.55
C LEU A 153 14.57 -21.65 12.60
N ARG A 154 14.92 -21.70 13.89
CA ARG A 154 13.95 -21.70 14.99
C ARG A 154 13.30 -20.33 15.23
N GLU A 155 13.99 -19.24 14.87
CA GLU A 155 13.40 -17.89 14.87
C GLU A 155 12.42 -17.73 13.70
N MET A 156 12.73 -18.30 12.53
CA MET A 156 11.85 -18.30 11.36
C MET A 156 10.64 -19.23 11.50
N ASP A 157 10.85 -20.42 12.07
CA ASP A 157 9.82 -21.41 12.33
C ASP A 157 9.90 -21.89 13.79
N PRO A 158 9.15 -21.24 14.70
CA PRO A 158 9.09 -21.62 16.10
C PRO A 158 8.52 -23.02 16.36
N SER A 159 7.94 -23.68 15.34
CA SER A 159 7.43 -25.05 15.47
C SER A 159 8.53 -26.12 15.37
N LEU A 160 9.72 -25.76 14.87
CA LEU A 160 10.87 -26.66 14.81
C LEU A 160 11.55 -26.80 16.18
N GLY A 161 11.62 -28.04 16.68
CA GLY A 161 12.41 -28.37 17.87
C GLY A 161 13.91 -28.18 17.63
N LEU A 162 14.70 -28.10 18.71
CA LEU A 162 16.17 -27.98 18.60
C LEU A 162 16.79 -29.16 17.84
N LYS A 163 16.20 -30.35 18.00
CA LYS A 163 16.62 -31.56 17.29
C LYS A 163 16.22 -31.50 15.81
N ASP A 164 14.98 -31.13 15.51
CA ASP A 164 14.47 -31.06 14.13
C ASP A 164 15.20 -30.00 13.29
N ALA A 165 15.48 -28.83 13.87
CA ALA A 165 16.23 -27.78 13.20
C ALA A 165 17.69 -28.18 12.95
N LYS A 166 18.31 -28.94 13.86
CA LYS A 166 19.66 -29.48 13.66
C LYS A 166 19.67 -30.54 12.56
N ASP A 167 18.74 -31.50 12.62
CA ASP A 167 18.61 -32.57 11.63
C ASP A 167 18.35 -31.98 10.22
N LEU A 168 17.59 -30.89 10.11
CA LEU A 168 17.37 -30.15 8.86
C LEU A 168 18.66 -29.52 8.31
N VAL A 169 19.53 -28.97 9.17
CA VAL A 169 20.79 -28.35 8.74
C VAL A 169 21.83 -29.40 8.34
N ASP A 170 21.91 -30.50 9.09
CA ASP A 170 22.84 -31.61 8.85
C ASP A 170 22.44 -32.44 7.62
N ALA A 171 21.14 -32.52 7.28
CA ALA A 171 20.61 -33.28 6.14
C ALA A 171 20.61 -32.51 4.80
N ALA A 172 21.41 -31.43 4.67
CA ALA A 172 21.48 -30.66 3.43
C ALA A 172 21.98 -31.53 2.23
N PRO A 173 21.37 -31.45 1.03
CA PRO A 173 20.31 -30.53 0.63
C PRO A 173 18.94 -30.91 1.18
N SER A 174 18.38 -30.02 2.02
CA SER A 174 17.12 -30.23 2.72
C SER A 174 16.16 -29.08 2.45
N LEU A 175 14.86 -29.35 2.56
CA LEU A 175 13.86 -28.35 2.27
C LEU A 175 13.39 -27.67 3.55
N VAL A 176 13.65 -26.36 3.65
CA VAL A 176 13.36 -25.54 4.82
C VAL A 176 11.95 -24.98 4.76
N ALA A 177 11.49 -24.59 3.58
CA ALA A 177 10.14 -24.07 3.40
C ALA A 177 9.55 -24.52 2.08
N ARG A 178 8.29 -24.96 2.12
CA ARG A 178 7.52 -25.37 0.95
C ARG A 178 6.51 -24.31 0.59
N ARG A 179 6.36 -24.06 -0.72
CA ARG A 179 5.26 -23.25 -1.27
C ARG A 179 5.19 -21.86 -0.64
N VAL A 180 6.35 -21.28 -0.37
CA VAL A 180 6.43 -19.91 0.15
C VAL A 180 6.37 -18.91 -1.00
N SER A 181 5.93 -17.69 -0.68
CA SER A 181 5.96 -16.60 -1.64
C SER A 181 7.41 -16.27 -2.01
N ARG A 182 7.64 -15.74 -3.22
CA ARG A 182 8.98 -15.29 -3.66
C ARG A 182 9.65 -14.35 -2.64
N ARG A 183 8.87 -13.42 -2.07
CA ARG A 183 9.32 -12.47 -1.05
C ARG A 183 9.74 -13.17 0.25
N GLN A 184 8.97 -14.16 0.69
CA GLN A 184 9.32 -14.95 1.86
C GLN A 184 10.54 -15.84 1.59
N ALA A 185 10.64 -16.41 0.38
CA ALA A 185 11.81 -17.16 -0.05
C ALA A 185 13.08 -16.31 -0.09
N GLU A 186 13.01 -15.09 -0.62
CA GLU A 186 14.13 -14.14 -0.68
C GLU A 186 14.56 -13.66 0.72
N ILE A 187 13.61 -13.37 1.62
CA ILE A 187 13.90 -13.02 3.02
C ILE A 187 14.55 -14.21 3.76
N MET A 188 14.02 -15.42 3.59
CA MET A 188 14.58 -16.63 4.20
C MET A 188 15.98 -16.91 3.66
N LYS A 189 16.19 -16.78 2.36
CA LYS A 189 17.51 -16.91 1.72
C LYS A 189 18.50 -15.90 2.30
N GLN A 190 18.19 -14.61 2.30
CA GLN A 190 19.09 -13.57 2.81
C GLN A 190 19.46 -13.79 4.28
N THR A 191 18.49 -14.17 5.10
CA THR A 191 18.70 -14.32 6.54
C THR A 191 19.47 -15.60 6.87
N LEU A 192 19.25 -16.69 6.12
CA LEU A 192 20.04 -17.93 6.24
C LEU A 192 21.46 -17.76 5.68
N GLU A 193 21.63 -17.03 4.58
CA GLU A 193 22.96 -16.67 4.03
C GLU A 193 23.74 -15.76 4.99
N ALA A 194 23.08 -14.80 5.64
CA ALA A 194 23.70 -13.98 6.69
C ALA A 194 24.09 -14.82 7.93
N ALA A 195 23.39 -15.92 8.19
CA ALA A 195 23.74 -16.88 9.23
C ALA A 195 24.86 -17.87 8.81
N GLY A 196 25.33 -17.79 7.56
CA GLY A 196 26.42 -18.62 7.03
C GLY A 196 25.98 -19.89 6.30
N ALA A 197 24.68 -20.02 5.98
CA ALA A 197 24.14 -21.14 5.21
C ALA A 197 24.05 -20.83 3.71
N SER A 198 24.12 -21.85 2.86
CA SER A 198 23.86 -21.73 1.42
C SER A 198 22.42 -22.11 1.12
N VAL A 199 21.64 -21.22 0.51
CA VAL A 199 20.21 -21.44 0.24
C VAL A 199 19.87 -21.24 -1.23
N GLU A 200 19.14 -22.19 -1.80
CA GLU A 200 18.61 -22.17 -3.16
C GLU A 200 17.08 -22.03 -3.12
N ILE A 201 16.54 -21.21 -4.03
CA ILE A 201 15.10 -21.03 -4.23
C ILE A 201 14.73 -21.75 -5.53
N ARG A 202 13.79 -22.68 -5.47
CA ARG A 202 13.29 -23.46 -6.62
C ARG A 202 11.83 -23.15 -6.92
#